data_AF-A0A2V7FVJ6-F1
#
_entry.id   AF-A0A2V7FVJ6-F1
#
_cell.length_a   1.000
_cell.length_b   1.000
_cell.length_c   1.000
_cell.angle_alpha   90.00
_cell.angle_beta   90.00
_cell.angle_gamma   90.00
#
_symmetry.space_group_name_H-M   'P 1'
#
loop_
_entity.id
_entity.type
_entity.pdbx_description
1 polymer ?
#
loop_
_entity_poly.entity_id
_entity_poly.type
_entity_poly.pdbx_seq_one_letter_code
_entity_poly.pdbx_strand_id
1 'polypeptide(L)'
;AASWVELADFVPAVLAGVTHPGDIVRGVCAAGHKALYSEAWGGLPSREFLCQLDPGLGRLRDRLYNKAYAADRAAGALAREWADAFGLPIGIPIAMGAFDAHYGAVGAGVRVGTFVKIIGTSTCDIAIADARQRIPDIPGICGIVPGSVMPGCYGIEAGQSAVGDLLRWWVEVVCQGRESLHGELTREAARLRAGASGLLALDWNNGNRTILVDPRLTGLIVGQTLHTTRAEIYRALVEATAFGARAIIARMEEYAVPIERVVCCGGIAEKNDLFMQVYADVIGMPMLTAGSPQTPALGAAIAAAVAAGERAGGYDRFDAAQQRMTALGTRTFSPDAAAHAVYDELYALYRELHDSFGGVGAAQGDLPSLMKRLLQLRERAPS
;
A
#
# COMPACT_ATOMS: atom_id res chain seq x y z
N ALA A 1 -12.07 28.08 13.97
CA ALA A 1 -10.79 27.35 13.91
C ALA A 1 -9.66 28.28 13.53
N ALA A 2 -8.50 28.22 14.20
CA ALA A 2 -7.31 29.04 13.88
C ALA A 2 -6.47 28.46 12.72
N SER A 3 -6.34 27.13 12.66
CA SER A 3 -5.70 26.37 11.58
C SER A 3 -6.28 24.95 11.55
N TRP A 4 -5.87 24.15 10.56
CA TRP A 4 -5.98 22.69 10.56
C TRP A 4 -4.59 22.06 10.77
N VAL A 5 -4.53 20.85 11.32
CA VAL A 5 -3.29 20.12 11.58
C VAL A 5 -3.55 18.62 11.58
N GLU A 6 -2.65 17.87 10.96
CA GLU A 6 -2.65 16.41 11.01
C GLU A 6 -2.11 15.92 12.33
N LEU A 7 -2.62 14.78 12.81
CA LEU A 7 -2.16 14.22 14.08
C LEU A 7 -0.64 13.92 14.05
N ALA A 8 -0.13 13.52 12.88
CA ALA A 8 1.29 13.29 12.63
C ALA A 8 2.17 14.54 12.81
N ASP A 9 1.62 15.75 12.62
CA ASP A 9 2.32 17.00 12.91
C ASP A 9 2.02 17.51 14.33
N PHE A 10 0.79 17.29 14.80
CA PHE A 10 0.30 17.78 16.09
C PHE A 10 1.04 17.14 17.27
N VAL A 11 1.19 15.82 17.28
CA VAL A 11 1.83 15.11 18.39
C VAL A 11 3.29 15.56 18.57
N PRO A 12 4.15 15.58 17.53
CA PRO A 12 5.49 16.15 17.65
C PRO A 12 5.52 17.59 18.13
N ALA A 13 4.58 18.44 17.68
CA ALA A 13 4.51 19.84 18.10
C ALA A 13 4.17 19.98 19.59
N VAL A 14 3.21 19.19 20.09
CA VAL A 14 2.87 19.15 21.52
C VAL A 14 4.08 18.71 22.34
N LEU A 15 4.79 17.66 21.90
CA LEU A 15 6.00 17.17 22.55
C LEU A 15 7.14 18.20 22.55
N ALA A 16 7.19 19.06 21.54
CA ALA A 16 8.12 20.18 21.44
C ALA A 16 7.68 21.43 22.24
N GLY A 17 6.52 21.42 22.89
CA GLY A 17 5.98 22.56 23.63
C GLY A 17 5.44 23.69 22.75
N VAL A 18 5.10 23.39 21.49
CA VAL A 18 4.54 24.37 20.55
C VAL A 18 3.08 24.63 20.89
N THR A 19 2.75 25.89 21.19
CA THR A 19 1.40 26.33 21.58
C THR A 19 0.66 27.11 20.50
N HIS A 20 1.38 27.65 19.50
CA HIS A 20 0.80 28.40 18.41
C HIS A 20 0.82 27.60 17.09
N PRO A 21 -0.30 27.47 16.35
CA PRO A 21 -0.40 26.59 15.18
C PRO A 21 0.50 27.00 14.00
N GLY A 22 0.93 28.26 13.96
CA GLY A 22 1.86 28.79 12.96
C GLY A 22 3.30 28.31 13.16
N ASP A 23 3.65 27.85 14.36
CA ASP A 23 5.00 27.40 14.70
C ASP A 23 5.17 25.88 14.53
N ILE A 24 4.10 25.18 14.19
CA ILE A 24 4.10 23.73 13.93
C ILE A 24 4.90 23.46 12.64
N VAL A 25 5.97 22.68 12.77
CA VAL A 25 6.72 22.14 11.62
C VAL A 25 5.85 21.07 10.94
N ARG A 26 5.69 21.19 9.62
CA ARG A 26 4.74 20.37 8.84
C ARG A 26 5.44 19.29 8.04
N GLY A 27 4.97 18.05 8.12
CA GLY A 27 5.52 16.92 7.38
C GLY A 27 4.98 16.84 5.96
N VAL A 28 5.87 16.67 4.98
CA VAL A 28 5.50 16.54 3.56
C VAL A 28 4.71 15.26 3.28
N CYS A 29 4.87 14.22 4.11
CA CYS A 29 4.05 13.00 4.03
C CYS A 29 2.57 13.33 4.13
N ALA A 30 2.17 14.02 5.20
CA ALA A 30 0.78 14.36 5.43
C ALA A 30 0.31 15.48 4.48
N ALA A 31 1.13 16.52 4.34
CA ALA A 31 0.81 17.66 3.49
C ALA A 31 0.59 17.26 2.02
N GLY A 32 1.48 16.43 1.45
CA GLY A 32 1.40 16.05 0.04
C GLY A 32 0.25 15.09 -0.23
N HIS A 33 0.14 14.00 0.54
CA HIS A 33 -0.83 12.95 0.24
C HIS A 33 -2.27 13.34 0.61
N LYS A 34 -2.48 14.22 1.58
CA LYS A 34 -3.84 14.53 2.10
C LYS A 34 -4.23 16.01 2.05
N ALA A 35 -3.28 16.93 1.81
CA ALA A 35 -3.56 18.37 1.69
C ALA A 35 -3.19 18.97 0.32
N LEU A 36 -2.87 18.14 -0.68
CA LEU A 36 -2.50 18.55 -2.04
C LEU A 36 -1.31 19.54 -2.05
N TYR A 37 -0.37 19.39 -1.12
CA TYR A 37 0.84 20.19 -1.08
C TYR A 37 1.80 19.77 -2.22
N SER A 38 2.29 20.74 -2.99
CA SER A 38 3.40 20.54 -3.93
C SER A 38 4.22 21.81 -4.09
N GLU A 39 5.54 21.68 -4.10
CA GLU A 39 6.44 22.81 -4.39
C GLU A 39 6.26 23.33 -5.83
N ALA A 40 5.80 22.49 -6.76
CA ALA A 40 5.62 22.84 -8.17
C ALA A 40 4.60 23.98 -8.39
N TRP A 41 3.63 24.13 -7.49
CA TRP A 41 2.65 25.23 -7.49
C TRP A 41 2.72 26.10 -6.24
N GLY A 42 3.85 26.06 -5.51
CA GLY A 42 4.11 26.96 -4.38
C GLY A 42 3.44 26.56 -3.07
N GLY A 43 3.12 25.29 -2.86
CA GLY A 43 2.66 24.73 -1.58
C GLY A 43 1.23 24.20 -1.62
N LEU A 44 0.37 24.65 -0.70
CA LEU A 44 -1.04 24.25 -0.65
C LEU A 44 -1.87 24.89 -1.78
N PRO A 45 -3.02 24.29 -2.16
CA PRO A 45 -3.92 24.85 -3.17
C PRO A 45 -4.23 26.33 -2.93
N SER A 46 -4.38 27.09 -4.02
CA SER A 46 -4.57 28.54 -3.93
C SER A 46 -5.91 28.89 -3.26
N ARG A 47 -5.99 30.10 -2.69
CA ARG A 47 -7.24 30.64 -2.13
C ARG A 47 -8.35 30.66 -3.20
N GLU A 48 -7.99 31.04 -4.42
CA GLU A 48 -8.92 31.07 -5.56
C GLU A 48 -9.51 29.69 -5.86
N PHE A 49 -8.66 28.66 -5.96
CA PHE A 49 -9.10 27.28 -6.18
C PHE A 49 -10.02 26.80 -5.05
N LEU A 50 -9.64 27.02 -3.79
CA LEU A 50 -10.45 26.60 -2.65
C LEU A 50 -11.79 27.36 -2.56
N CYS A 51 -11.83 28.62 -2.98
CA CYS A 51 -13.08 29.39 -3.09
C CYS A 51 -14.04 28.85 -4.16
N GLN A 52 -13.56 28.14 -5.18
CA GLN A 52 -14.42 27.46 -6.15
C GLN A 52 -15.15 26.26 -5.54
N LEU A 53 -14.57 25.64 -4.49
CA LEU A 53 -15.19 24.54 -3.75
C LEU A 53 -16.10 25.07 -2.64
N ASP A 54 -15.57 25.93 -1.77
CA ASP A 54 -16.31 26.57 -0.68
C ASP A 54 -15.59 27.86 -0.20
N PRO A 55 -16.27 29.02 -0.07
CA PRO A 55 -15.65 30.26 0.39
C PRO A 55 -15.02 30.19 1.79
N GLY A 56 -15.50 29.31 2.67
CA GLY A 56 -14.93 29.03 3.97
C GLY A 56 -13.56 28.35 3.92
N LEU A 57 -13.32 27.47 2.92
CA LEU A 57 -12.00 26.89 2.67
C LEU A 57 -11.01 27.96 2.19
N GLY A 58 -11.46 28.89 1.33
CA GLY A 58 -10.65 30.05 0.95
C GLY A 58 -10.23 30.90 2.15
N ARG A 59 -11.14 31.20 3.08
CA ARG A 59 -10.81 31.90 4.35
C ARG A 59 -9.89 31.10 5.28
N LEU A 60 -9.90 29.77 5.19
CA LEU A 60 -8.97 28.93 5.95
C LEU A 60 -7.56 28.99 5.37
N ARG A 61 -7.41 29.02 4.04
CA ARG A 61 -6.13 29.00 3.34
C ARG A 61 -5.13 30.06 3.82
N ASP A 62 -5.62 31.26 4.11
CA ASP A 62 -4.80 32.40 4.56
C ASP A 62 -4.15 32.17 5.94
N ARG A 63 -4.59 31.14 6.68
CA ARG A 63 -4.12 30.77 8.01
C ARG A 63 -3.41 29.41 8.06
N LEU A 64 -3.33 28.73 6.91
CA LEU A 64 -2.59 27.47 6.79
C LEU A 64 -1.11 27.74 6.52
N TYR A 65 -0.30 26.70 6.71
CA TYR A 65 1.13 26.73 6.43
C TYR A 65 1.43 26.89 4.93
N ASN A 66 2.59 27.47 4.63
CA ASN A 66 3.07 27.60 3.24
C ASN A 66 4.19 26.62 2.89
N LYS A 67 4.76 25.93 3.88
CA LYS A 67 5.89 25.02 3.70
C LYS A 67 5.71 23.74 4.51
N ALA A 68 6.10 22.63 3.91
CA ALA A 68 6.25 21.33 4.56
C ALA A 68 7.66 20.79 4.31
N TYR A 69 8.09 19.83 5.13
CA TYR A 69 9.47 19.33 5.16
C TYR A 69 9.48 17.80 5.13
N ALA A 70 10.52 17.23 4.52
CA ALA A 70 10.78 15.80 4.60
C ALA A 70 11.32 15.41 5.99
N ALA A 71 11.43 14.10 6.22
CA ALA A 71 11.77 13.53 7.52
C ALA A 71 13.27 13.63 7.89
N ASP A 72 14.10 14.27 7.06
CA ASP A 72 15.49 14.67 7.37
C ASP A 72 15.58 15.89 8.28
N ARG A 73 14.45 16.57 8.54
CA ARG A 73 14.36 17.66 9.50
C ARG A 73 13.72 17.20 10.80
N ALA A 74 14.20 17.67 11.95
CA ALA A 74 13.49 17.48 13.21
C ALA A 74 12.21 18.34 13.27
N ALA A 75 11.12 17.78 13.80
CA ALA A 75 9.88 18.50 14.09
C ALA A 75 10.03 19.50 15.25
N GLY A 76 11.04 19.27 16.11
CA GLY A 76 11.34 20.08 17.28
C GLY A 76 12.31 19.35 18.20
N ALA A 77 12.42 19.84 19.43
CA ALA A 77 13.20 19.22 20.49
C ALA A 77 12.29 18.99 21.70
N LEU A 78 12.46 17.85 22.39
CA LEU A 78 11.60 17.45 23.49
C LEU A 78 11.59 18.49 24.61
N ALA A 79 10.40 19.04 24.89
CA ALA A 79 10.23 20.04 25.94
C ALA A 79 10.37 19.42 27.33
N ARG A 80 10.72 20.25 28.32
CA ARG A 80 10.95 19.84 29.71
C ARG A 80 9.80 19.01 30.29
N GLU A 81 8.58 19.50 30.12
CA GLU A 81 7.36 18.86 30.64
C GLU A 81 7.27 17.38 30.24
N TRP A 82 7.49 17.09 28.96
CA TRP A 82 7.43 15.73 28.42
C TRP A 82 8.70 14.92 28.72
N ALA A 83 9.87 15.56 28.74
CA ALA A 83 11.11 14.94 29.16
C ALA A 83 11.01 14.40 30.59
N ASP A 84 10.50 15.21 31.51
CA ASP A 84 10.28 14.84 32.91
C ASP A 84 9.21 13.73 33.02
N ALA A 85 8.12 13.82 32.25
CA ALA A 85 7.05 12.82 32.25
C ALA A 85 7.48 11.45 31.70
N PHE A 86 8.34 11.41 30.69
CA PHE A 86 8.81 10.17 30.05
C PHE A 86 10.10 9.62 30.65
N GLY A 87 10.79 10.38 31.51
CA GLY A 87 12.12 10.01 32.00
C GLY A 87 13.19 10.03 30.90
N LEU A 88 13.05 10.94 29.94
CA LEU A 88 13.98 11.09 28.80
C LEU A 88 14.78 12.39 28.92
N PRO A 89 15.96 12.50 28.27
CA PRO A 89 16.72 13.75 28.29
C PRO A 89 15.94 14.88 27.60
N ILE A 90 15.92 16.05 28.24
CA ILE A 90 15.38 17.27 27.64
C ILE A 90 16.15 17.63 26.36
N GLY A 91 15.45 18.12 25.35
CA GLY A 91 16.05 18.64 24.13
C GLY A 91 16.48 17.58 23.11
N ILE A 92 16.20 16.29 23.35
CA ILE A 92 16.39 15.27 22.30
C ILE A 92 15.53 15.62 21.07
N PRO A 93 16.04 15.43 19.86
CA PRO A 93 15.30 15.77 18.65
C PRO A 93 14.07 14.87 18.49
N ILE A 94 12.97 15.48 18.04
CA ILE A 94 11.74 14.79 17.70
C ILE A 94 11.70 14.66 16.17
N ALA A 95 11.56 13.44 15.66
CA ALA A 95 11.40 13.20 14.23
C ALA A 95 10.10 13.83 13.69
N MET A 96 10.04 14.11 12.39
CA MET A 96 8.75 14.37 11.73
C MET A 96 7.82 13.18 11.93
N GLY A 97 6.52 13.44 12.08
CA GLY A 97 5.53 12.38 11.92
C GLY A 97 5.31 12.05 10.46
N ALA A 98 4.87 10.82 10.20
CA ALA A 98 4.39 10.35 8.91
C ALA A 98 3.26 9.35 9.13
N PHE A 99 2.57 8.95 8.07
CA PHE A 99 1.57 7.91 8.16
C PHE A 99 2.19 6.54 8.39
N ASP A 100 1.40 5.67 9.01
CA ASP A 100 1.78 4.31 9.37
C ASP A 100 2.27 3.48 8.17
N ALA A 101 1.65 3.61 7.01
CA ALA A 101 2.07 2.92 5.78
C ALA A 101 3.44 3.41 5.29
N HIS A 102 3.68 4.73 5.30
CA HIS A 102 4.93 5.32 4.83
C HIS A 102 6.10 4.97 5.74
N TYR A 103 5.93 5.09 7.06
CA TYR A 103 6.94 4.58 8.01
C TYR A 103 6.98 3.07 8.08
N GLY A 104 5.87 2.38 7.80
CA GLY A 104 5.84 0.94 7.59
C GLY A 104 6.76 0.52 6.45
N ALA A 105 6.77 1.27 5.35
CA ALA A 105 7.69 1.05 4.23
C ALA A 105 9.15 1.31 4.60
N VAL A 106 9.43 2.39 5.32
CA VAL A 106 10.78 2.66 5.83
C VAL A 106 11.26 1.52 6.73
N GLY A 107 10.45 1.12 7.72
CA GLY A 107 10.77 0.01 8.63
C GLY A 107 10.81 -1.37 7.97
N ALA A 108 10.20 -1.53 6.79
CA ALA A 108 10.32 -2.72 5.95
C ALA A 108 11.58 -2.73 5.08
N GLY A 109 12.41 -1.68 5.13
CA GLY A 109 13.62 -1.58 4.31
C GLY A 109 13.33 -1.24 2.85
N VAL A 110 12.32 -0.41 2.59
CA VAL A 110 12.02 0.08 1.22
C VAL A 110 13.25 0.73 0.59
N ARG A 111 13.47 0.42 -0.68
CA ARG A 111 14.44 1.04 -1.58
C ARG A 111 13.83 1.12 -2.97
N VAL A 112 14.42 1.87 -3.90
CA VAL A 112 14.05 1.80 -5.33
C VAL A 112 14.06 0.33 -5.78
N GLY A 113 13.03 -0.09 -6.50
CA GLY A 113 12.80 -1.50 -6.85
C GLY A 113 12.01 -2.31 -5.81
N THR A 114 11.67 -1.74 -4.63
CA THR A 114 10.88 -2.44 -3.61
C THR A 114 9.44 -1.96 -3.62
N PHE A 115 8.50 -2.89 -3.80
CA PHE A 115 7.08 -2.68 -3.55
C PHE A 115 6.73 -3.17 -2.15
N VAL A 116 6.51 -2.25 -1.20
CA VAL A 116 6.09 -2.64 0.15
C VAL A 116 4.58 -2.77 0.18
N LYS A 117 4.11 -3.97 0.52
CA LYS A 117 2.69 -4.28 0.62
C LYS A 117 2.29 -4.40 2.08
N ILE A 118 1.56 -3.41 2.62
CA ILE A 118 0.98 -3.49 3.97
C ILE A 118 -0.37 -4.20 3.86
N ILE A 119 -0.42 -5.48 4.23
CA ILE A 119 -1.58 -6.35 4.03
C ILE A 119 -2.40 -6.46 5.33
N GLY A 120 -3.65 -6.02 5.25
CA GLY A 120 -4.65 -6.18 6.31
C GLY A 120 -6.04 -6.39 5.73
N THR A 121 -7.04 -5.71 6.30
CA THR A 121 -8.42 -5.67 5.79
C THR A 121 -8.46 -5.20 4.33
N SER A 122 -7.69 -4.16 4.04
CA SER A 122 -7.33 -3.63 2.72
C SER A 122 -5.81 -3.70 2.53
N THR A 123 -5.28 -3.15 1.44
CA THR A 123 -3.83 -2.93 1.34
C THR A 123 -3.52 -1.45 1.16
N CYS A 124 -2.41 -1.04 1.77
CA CYS A 124 -1.69 0.16 1.39
C CYS A 124 -0.36 -0.29 0.81
N ASP A 125 -0.06 0.17 -0.40
CA ASP A 125 1.09 -0.27 -1.15
C ASP A 125 2.00 0.94 -1.40
N ILE A 126 3.26 0.84 -0.96
CA ILE A 126 4.22 1.94 -1.02
C ILE A 126 5.42 1.53 -1.87
N ALA A 127 5.75 2.36 -2.84
CA ALA A 127 6.99 2.29 -3.60
C ALA A 127 7.73 3.63 -3.51
N ILE A 128 9.01 3.63 -3.90
CA ILE A 128 9.79 4.86 -4.04
C ILE A 128 10.50 4.92 -5.39
N ALA A 129 10.67 6.13 -5.91
CA ALA A 129 11.50 6.42 -7.09
C ALA A 129 12.49 7.55 -6.76
N ASP A 130 13.62 7.60 -7.47
CA ASP A 130 14.63 8.66 -7.29
C ASP A 130 14.05 10.03 -7.70
N ALA A 131 14.04 11.01 -6.79
CA ALA A 131 13.48 12.33 -7.07
C ALA A 131 14.32 13.16 -8.06
N ARG A 132 15.56 12.74 -8.37
CA ARG A 132 16.39 13.35 -9.40
C ARG A 132 15.94 12.98 -10.81
N GLN A 133 15.17 11.90 -10.95
CA GLN A 133 14.62 11.45 -12.22
C GLN A 133 13.14 11.80 -12.25
N ARG A 134 12.73 12.61 -13.22
CA ARG A 134 11.31 12.92 -13.38
C ARG A 134 10.56 11.66 -13.78
N ILE A 135 9.56 11.28 -12.99
CA ILE A 135 8.59 10.25 -13.36
C ILE A 135 7.31 10.90 -13.89
N PRO A 136 6.61 10.26 -14.84
CA PRO A 136 5.31 10.73 -15.31
C PRO A 136 4.23 10.57 -14.22
N ASP A 137 3.13 11.31 -14.36
CA ASP A 137 1.94 11.09 -13.53
C ASP A 137 1.38 9.69 -13.83
N ILE A 138 1.10 8.93 -12.78
CA ILE A 138 0.60 7.56 -12.88
C ILE A 138 -0.91 7.59 -12.66
N PRO A 139 -1.75 7.32 -13.67
CA PRO A 139 -3.19 7.32 -13.48
C PRO A 139 -3.60 6.25 -12.46
N GLY A 140 -4.52 6.61 -11.57
CA GLY A 140 -5.20 5.67 -10.69
C GLY A 140 -4.50 5.32 -9.37
N ILE A 141 -3.28 5.78 -9.14
CA ILE A 141 -2.63 5.66 -7.83
C ILE A 141 -3.10 6.78 -6.88
N CYS A 142 -2.87 6.62 -5.58
CA CYS A 142 -3.32 7.56 -4.56
C CYS A 142 -2.51 8.87 -4.54
N GLY A 143 -1.20 8.79 -4.79
CA GLY A 143 -0.36 9.99 -4.77
C GLY A 143 1.11 9.74 -5.07
N ILE A 144 1.77 10.76 -5.61
CA ILE A 144 3.22 10.83 -5.85
C ILE A 144 3.70 12.10 -5.16
N VAL A 145 4.50 11.95 -4.10
CA VAL A 145 4.92 13.10 -3.28
C VAL A 145 6.43 13.06 -3.04
N PRO A 146 7.18 14.08 -3.48
CA PRO A 146 8.61 14.22 -3.15
C PRO A 146 8.83 14.24 -1.63
N GLY A 147 9.75 13.41 -1.14
CA GLY A 147 10.16 13.39 0.26
C GLY A 147 9.17 12.73 1.24
N SER A 148 8.04 12.19 0.78
CA SER A 148 6.99 11.69 1.68
C SER A 148 7.31 10.38 2.39
N VAL A 149 8.17 9.55 1.80
CA VAL A 149 8.63 8.29 2.41
C VAL A 149 10.07 8.45 2.88
N MET A 150 10.94 8.94 1.99
CA MET A 150 12.34 9.23 2.26
C MET A 150 12.76 10.53 1.56
N PRO A 151 13.62 11.35 2.19
CA PRO A 151 14.25 12.50 1.54
C PRO A 151 14.96 12.10 0.24
N GLY A 152 14.83 12.91 -0.82
CA GLY A 152 15.43 12.63 -2.13
C GLY A 152 14.73 11.56 -2.97
N CYS A 153 13.58 11.04 -2.53
CA CYS A 153 12.76 10.11 -3.30
C CYS A 153 11.33 10.63 -3.47
N TYR A 154 10.68 10.29 -4.59
CA TYR A 154 9.22 10.30 -4.66
C TYR A 154 8.69 9.14 -3.81
N GLY A 155 7.76 9.41 -2.91
CA GLY A 155 6.94 8.37 -2.30
C GLY A 155 5.67 8.18 -3.11
N ILE A 156 5.38 6.93 -3.47
CA ILE A 156 4.30 6.55 -4.37
C ILE A 156 3.35 5.66 -3.58
N GLU A 157 2.11 6.13 -3.39
CA GLU A 157 1.06 5.44 -2.64
C GLU A 157 0.02 4.85 -3.61
N ALA A 158 -0.29 3.58 -3.42
CA ALA A 158 -1.38 2.86 -4.07
C ALA A 158 -2.10 1.99 -3.04
N GLY A 159 -3.16 1.28 -3.44
CA GLY A 159 -3.73 0.25 -2.58
C GLY A 159 -4.97 -0.42 -3.14
N GLN A 160 -5.29 -1.58 -2.58
CA GLN A 160 -6.52 -2.32 -2.90
C GLN A 160 -7.57 -2.08 -1.83
N SER A 161 -8.82 -1.85 -2.27
CA SER A 161 -9.94 -1.49 -1.38
C SER A 161 -10.30 -2.57 -0.38
N ALA A 162 -10.21 -3.85 -0.78
CA ALA A 162 -10.54 -4.99 0.07
C ALA A 162 -9.67 -6.19 -0.30
N VAL A 163 -8.99 -6.76 0.70
CA VAL A 163 -8.20 -7.99 0.55
C VAL A 163 -8.57 -8.95 1.68
N GLY A 164 -8.17 -8.64 2.92
CA GLY A 164 -8.63 -9.39 4.09
C GLY A 164 -10.15 -9.32 4.26
N ASP A 165 -10.76 -8.16 4.01
CA ASP A 165 -12.22 -7.99 4.11
C ASP A 165 -12.98 -8.80 3.06
N LEU A 166 -12.40 -9.03 1.88
CA LEU A 166 -12.99 -9.88 0.86
C LEU A 166 -13.08 -11.34 1.34
N LEU A 167 -11.98 -11.85 1.90
CA LEU A 167 -11.94 -13.21 2.44
C LEU A 167 -12.84 -13.34 3.66
N ARG A 168 -12.88 -12.32 4.52
CA ARG A 168 -13.75 -12.28 5.70
C ARG A 168 -15.22 -12.26 5.30
N TRP A 169 -15.61 -11.46 4.30
CA TRP A 169 -16.96 -11.44 3.76
C TRP A 169 -17.40 -12.82 3.26
N TRP A 170 -16.54 -13.51 2.51
CA TRP A 170 -16.84 -14.85 2.03
C TRP A 170 -17.08 -15.84 3.18
N VAL A 171 -16.23 -15.82 4.20
CA VAL A 171 -16.33 -16.73 5.35
C VAL A 171 -17.51 -16.40 6.25
N GLU A 172 -17.62 -15.16 6.72
CA GLU A 172 -18.59 -14.79 7.75
C GLU A 172 -19.98 -14.53 7.17
N VAL A 173 -20.08 -13.89 6.01
CA VAL A 173 -21.37 -13.46 5.44
C VAL A 173 -21.94 -14.54 4.53
N VAL A 174 -21.15 -15.01 3.56
CA VAL A 174 -21.66 -15.94 2.54
C VAL A 174 -21.70 -17.38 3.07
N CYS A 175 -20.62 -17.84 3.68
CA CYS A 175 -20.54 -19.19 4.23
C CYS A 175 -21.17 -19.33 5.63
N GLN A 176 -21.51 -18.21 6.29
CA GLN A 176 -21.98 -18.16 7.68
C GLN A 176 -21.05 -18.93 8.64
N GLY A 177 -19.75 -18.91 8.34
CA GLY A 177 -18.71 -19.59 9.08
C GLY A 177 -18.12 -18.75 10.20
N ARG A 178 -17.35 -19.40 11.08
CA ARG A 178 -16.51 -18.74 12.09
C ARG A 178 -15.10 -18.52 11.55
N GLU A 179 -14.30 -17.74 12.26
CA GLU A 179 -12.89 -17.47 11.92
C GLU A 179 -12.08 -18.74 11.60
N SER A 180 -12.34 -19.86 12.29
CA SER A 180 -11.67 -21.14 12.03
C SER A 180 -11.82 -21.66 10.60
N LEU A 181 -12.92 -21.30 9.92
CA LEU A 181 -13.19 -21.72 8.54
C LEU A 181 -12.17 -21.15 7.55
N HIS A 182 -11.53 -20.01 7.85
CA HIS A 182 -10.41 -19.51 7.03
C HIS A 182 -9.29 -20.55 6.92
N GLY A 183 -8.92 -21.19 8.03
CA GLY A 183 -7.86 -22.20 8.04
C GLY A 183 -8.25 -23.47 7.28
N GLU A 184 -9.51 -23.88 7.37
CA GLU A 184 -10.06 -25.02 6.62
C GLU A 184 -10.05 -24.76 5.11
N LEU A 185 -10.66 -23.65 4.67
CA LEU A 185 -10.70 -23.27 3.26
C LEU A 185 -9.29 -23.04 2.70
N THR A 186 -8.38 -22.48 3.48
CA THR A 186 -6.97 -22.31 3.06
C THR A 186 -6.31 -23.67 2.82
N ARG A 187 -6.50 -24.67 3.69
CA ARG A 187 -5.94 -26.02 3.49
C ARG A 187 -6.54 -26.74 2.30
N GLU A 188 -7.85 -26.58 2.06
CA GLU A 188 -8.52 -27.18 0.90
C GLU A 188 -8.08 -26.50 -0.40
N ALA A 189 -8.09 -25.16 -0.43
CA ALA A 189 -7.68 -24.35 -1.58
C ALA A 189 -6.20 -24.53 -1.93
N ALA A 190 -5.34 -24.85 -0.95
CA ALA A 190 -3.92 -25.13 -1.20
C ALA A 190 -3.66 -26.43 -1.96
N ARG A 191 -4.64 -27.34 -2.04
CA ARG A 191 -4.55 -28.56 -2.85
C ARG A 191 -4.81 -28.31 -4.33
N LEU A 192 -5.41 -27.16 -4.66
CA LEU A 192 -5.69 -26.77 -6.03
C LEU A 192 -4.42 -26.23 -6.69
N ARG A 193 -4.11 -26.72 -7.88
CA ARG A 193 -3.11 -26.11 -8.76
C ARG A 193 -3.66 -24.83 -9.40
N ALA A 194 -2.79 -23.97 -9.92
CA ALA A 194 -3.20 -22.80 -10.69
C ALA A 194 -4.16 -23.22 -11.82
N GLY A 195 -5.27 -22.50 -11.98
CA GLY A 195 -6.30 -22.79 -12.99
C GLY A 195 -7.25 -23.95 -12.67
N ALA A 196 -6.98 -24.78 -11.65
CA ALA A 196 -7.77 -25.98 -11.36
C ALA A 196 -9.21 -25.68 -10.89
N SER A 197 -9.48 -24.48 -10.38
CA SER A 197 -10.84 -24.06 -10.00
C SER A 197 -11.75 -23.90 -11.21
N GLY A 198 -11.20 -23.51 -12.37
CA GLY A 198 -11.97 -23.03 -13.52
C GLY A 198 -12.75 -21.74 -13.25
N LEU A 199 -12.43 -21.04 -12.17
CA LEU A 199 -13.08 -19.80 -11.75
C LEU A 199 -12.19 -18.59 -12.01
N LEU A 200 -12.82 -17.43 -12.17
CA LEU A 200 -12.14 -16.14 -12.20
C LEU A 200 -13.00 -15.10 -11.47
N ALA A 201 -12.37 -14.21 -10.72
CA ALA A 201 -13.07 -13.20 -9.94
C ALA A 201 -12.45 -11.81 -10.05
N LEU A 202 -13.27 -10.77 -9.82
CA LEU A 202 -12.84 -9.38 -9.64
C LEU A 202 -13.00 -9.01 -8.16
N ASP A 203 -11.93 -8.47 -7.56
CA ASP A 203 -11.78 -8.19 -6.12
C ASP A 203 -12.49 -6.90 -5.66
N TRP A 204 -13.58 -6.51 -6.34
CA TRP A 204 -14.20 -5.18 -6.22
C TRP A 204 -15.41 -5.14 -5.28
N ASN A 205 -15.51 -6.07 -4.33
CA ASN A 205 -16.61 -6.09 -3.36
C ASN A 205 -16.73 -4.79 -2.53
N ASN A 206 -15.69 -3.94 -2.54
CA ASN A 206 -15.67 -2.62 -1.92
C ASN A 206 -15.18 -1.53 -2.91
N GLY A 207 -15.60 -1.64 -4.17
CA GLY A 207 -15.11 -0.78 -5.26
C GLY A 207 -13.65 -1.01 -5.62
N ASN A 208 -13.11 -0.17 -6.49
CA ASN A 208 -11.70 -0.21 -6.87
C ASN A 208 -11.04 1.16 -6.62
N ARG A 209 -10.06 1.20 -5.71
CA ARG A 209 -9.25 2.39 -5.44
C ARG A 209 -8.19 2.59 -6.51
N THR A 210 -7.38 1.56 -6.74
CA THR A 210 -6.30 1.55 -7.73
C THR A 210 -6.46 0.32 -8.62
N ILE A 211 -6.44 0.42 -9.94
CA ILE A 211 -6.07 1.56 -10.78
C ILE A 211 -7.26 2.35 -11.37
N LEU A 212 -8.51 1.94 -11.06
CA LEU A 212 -9.70 2.46 -11.73
C LEU A 212 -10.32 3.70 -11.06
N VAL A 213 -10.09 3.87 -9.75
CA VAL A 213 -10.64 5.00 -8.96
C VAL A 213 -12.17 5.08 -9.05
N ASP A 214 -12.84 3.93 -9.05
CA ASP A 214 -14.30 3.86 -9.07
C ASP A 214 -14.83 3.12 -7.82
N PRO A 215 -15.38 3.86 -6.84
CA PRO A 215 -15.93 3.26 -5.62
C PRO A 215 -17.27 2.53 -5.86
N ARG A 216 -17.86 2.63 -7.06
CA ARG A 216 -19.15 2.02 -7.39
C ARG A 216 -19.03 0.68 -8.12
N LEU A 217 -17.81 0.21 -8.38
CA LEU A 217 -17.59 -1.14 -8.89
C LEU A 217 -17.95 -2.19 -7.85
N THR A 218 -18.35 -3.38 -8.33
CA THR A 218 -18.81 -4.50 -7.49
C THR A 218 -18.08 -5.78 -7.85
N GLY A 219 -18.00 -6.72 -6.90
CA GLY A 219 -17.38 -8.02 -7.11
C GLY A 219 -18.07 -8.85 -8.20
N LEU A 220 -17.29 -9.74 -8.83
CA LEU A 220 -17.73 -10.67 -9.86
C LEU A 220 -17.06 -12.02 -9.65
N ILE A 221 -17.79 -13.12 -9.89
CA ILE A 221 -17.24 -14.47 -9.98
C ILE A 221 -17.85 -15.15 -11.21
N VAL A 222 -17.01 -15.62 -12.14
CA VAL A 222 -17.42 -16.34 -13.36
C VAL A 222 -16.82 -17.74 -13.41
N GLY A 223 -17.45 -18.64 -14.16
CA GLY A 223 -17.00 -20.02 -14.36
C GLY A 223 -17.64 -21.08 -13.46
N GLN A 224 -18.68 -20.72 -12.70
CA GLN A 224 -19.34 -21.65 -11.78
C GLN A 224 -20.03 -22.82 -12.50
N THR A 225 -19.98 -23.99 -11.90
CA THR A 225 -20.70 -25.20 -12.32
C THR A 225 -21.42 -25.81 -11.11
N LEU A 226 -22.24 -26.84 -11.32
CA LEU A 226 -22.86 -27.58 -10.20
C LEU A 226 -21.84 -28.30 -9.29
N HIS A 227 -20.58 -28.39 -9.72
CA HIS A 227 -19.50 -29.00 -8.93
C HIS A 227 -18.65 -27.96 -8.18
N THR A 228 -18.93 -26.67 -8.35
CA THR A 228 -18.16 -25.61 -7.69
C THR A 228 -18.27 -25.70 -6.17
N THR A 229 -17.12 -25.73 -5.50
CA THR A 229 -16.99 -25.85 -4.05
C THR A 229 -16.63 -24.53 -3.38
N ARG A 230 -16.83 -24.46 -2.06
CA ARG A 230 -16.45 -23.28 -1.26
C ARG A 230 -14.94 -23.01 -1.30
N ALA A 231 -14.12 -24.06 -1.37
CA ALA A 231 -12.67 -23.94 -1.45
C ALA A 231 -12.20 -23.42 -2.81
N GLU A 232 -12.83 -23.85 -3.92
CA GLU A 232 -12.55 -23.30 -5.26
C GLU A 232 -12.89 -21.80 -5.32
N ILE A 233 -14.02 -21.37 -4.75
CA ILE A 233 -14.38 -19.95 -4.70
C ILE A 233 -13.38 -19.18 -3.81
N TYR A 234 -13.05 -19.69 -2.63
CA TYR A 234 -12.05 -19.07 -1.76
C TYR A 234 -10.70 -18.90 -2.47
N ARG A 235 -10.26 -19.92 -3.21
CA ARG A 235 -9.05 -19.87 -4.05
C ARG A 235 -9.15 -18.75 -5.09
N ALA A 236 -10.25 -18.67 -5.83
CA ALA A 236 -10.47 -17.65 -6.84
C ALA A 236 -10.49 -16.23 -6.26
N LEU A 237 -10.99 -16.04 -5.03
CA LEU A 237 -10.95 -14.74 -4.34
C LEU A 237 -9.53 -14.35 -3.91
N VAL A 238 -8.71 -15.30 -3.44
CA VAL A 238 -7.29 -15.05 -3.18
C VAL A 238 -6.57 -14.65 -4.47
N GLU A 239 -6.77 -15.42 -5.55
CA GLU A 239 -6.22 -15.15 -6.88
C GLU A 239 -6.64 -13.78 -7.41
N ALA A 240 -7.92 -13.39 -7.26
CA ALA A 240 -8.42 -12.08 -7.66
C ALA A 240 -7.67 -10.92 -6.98
N THR A 241 -7.40 -11.04 -5.68
CA THR A 241 -6.62 -10.01 -4.99
C THR A 241 -5.16 -9.96 -5.48
N ALA A 242 -4.57 -11.12 -5.83
CA ALA A 242 -3.24 -11.17 -6.42
C ALA A 242 -3.19 -10.53 -7.81
N PHE A 243 -4.23 -10.75 -8.64
CA PHE A 243 -4.35 -10.09 -9.94
C PHE A 243 -4.55 -8.58 -9.80
N GLY A 244 -5.32 -8.12 -8.81
CA GLY A 244 -5.43 -6.71 -8.46
C GLY A 244 -4.07 -6.10 -8.11
N ALA A 245 -3.27 -6.78 -7.29
CA ALA A 245 -1.91 -6.34 -6.96
C ALA A 245 -0.99 -6.31 -8.19
N ARG A 246 -1.05 -7.33 -9.05
CA ARG A 246 -0.31 -7.34 -10.32
C ARG A 246 -0.69 -6.19 -11.24
N ALA A 247 -1.97 -5.81 -11.30
CA ALA A 247 -2.42 -4.64 -12.06
C ALA A 247 -1.86 -3.32 -11.52
N ILE A 248 -1.69 -3.19 -10.21
CA ILE A 248 -1.04 -2.03 -9.59
C ILE A 248 0.45 -2.00 -9.99
N ILE A 249 1.16 -3.13 -9.85
CA ILE A 249 2.59 -3.23 -10.21
C ILE A 249 2.79 -2.91 -11.70
N ALA A 250 2.02 -3.53 -12.59
CA ALA A 250 2.10 -3.29 -14.03
C ALA A 250 1.84 -1.82 -14.38
N ARG A 251 0.91 -1.16 -13.69
CA ARG A 251 0.66 0.28 -13.85
C ARG A 251 1.83 1.13 -13.36
N MET A 252 2.55 0.74 -12.32
CA MET A 252 3.75 1.47 -11.89
C MET A 252 4.89 1.30 -12.92
N GLU A 253 5.09 0.09 -13.43
CA GLU A 253 6.13 -0.23 -14.42
C GLU A 253 5.89 0.45 -15.77
N GLU A 254 4.63 0.51 -16.23
CA GLU A 254 4.21 1.26 -17.44
C GLU A 254 4.66 2.74 -17.39
N TYR A 255 4.74 3.29 -16.17
CA TYR A 255 5.10 4.68 -15.91
C TYR A 255 6.52 4.82 -15.33
N ALA A 256 7.42 3.87 -15.68
CA ALA A 256 8.85 3.90 -15.39
C ALA A 256 9.23 3.85 -13.90
N VAL A 257 8.38 3.27 -13.05
CA VAL A 257 8.72 2.95 -11.66
C VAL A 257 9.10 1.47 -11.58
N PRO A 258 10.39 1.12 -11.44
CA PRO A 258 10.83 -0.27 -11.46
C PRO A 258 10.41 -0.99 -10.17
N ILE A 259 9.90 -2.22 -10.31
CA ILE A 259 9.59 -3.12 -9.21
C ILE A 259 10.38 -4.42 -9.41
N GLU A 260 11.21 -4.79 -8.43
CA GLU A 260 12.11 -5.95 -8.50
C GLU A 260 11.75 -7.00 -7.44
N ARG A 261 11.11 -6.57 -6.36
CA ARG A 261 10.75 -7.40 -5.22
C ARG A 261 9.56 -6.84 -4.47
N VAL A 262 8.81 -7.73 -3.82
CA VAL A 262 7.70 -7.36 -2.93
C VAL A 262 8.10 -7.67 -1.50
N VAL A 263 7.94 -6.70 -0.59
CA VAL A 263 8.12 -6.90 0.84
C VAL A 263 6.77 -6.71 1.53
N CYS A 264 6.28 -7.76 2.15
CA CYS A 264 5.01 -7.77 2.84
C CYS A 264 5.16 -7.43 4.32
N CYS A 265 4.26 -6.58 4.78
CA CYS A 265 4.03 -6.25 6.16
C CYS A 265 2.60 -6.66 6.55
N GLY A 266 2.37 -6.92 7.83
CA GLY A 266 1.03 -7.19 8.37
C GLY A 266 0.72 -8.67 8.57
N GLY A 267 -0.25 -8.95 9.44
CA GLY A 267 -0.46 -10.29 10.01
C GLY A 267 -0.95 -11.35 9.02
N ILE A 268 -1.53 -10.99 7.87
CA ILE A 268 -1.94 -11.97 6.85
C ILE A 268 -0.70 -12.62 6.22
N ALA A 269 0.35 -11.84 5.94
CA ALA A 269 1.59 -12.33 5.34
C ALA A 269 2.31 -13.36 6.22
N GLU A 270 2.11 -13.30 7.54
CA GLU A 270 2.68 -14.24 8.50
C GLU A 270 1.86 -15.52 8.66
N LYS A 271 0.53 -15.46 8.43
CA LYS A 271 -0.43 -16.52 8.79
C LYS A 271 -0.94 -17.35 7.62
N ASN A 272 -0.82 -16.87 6.38
CA ASN A 272 -1.44 -17.51 5.22
C ASN A 272 -0.45 -17.76 4.08
N ASP A 273 0.16 -18.94 4.11
CA ASP A 273 1.17 -19.40 3.15
C ASP A 273 0.62 -19.52 1.73
N LEU A 274 -0.62 -20.01 1.60
CA LEU A 274 -1.30 -20.09 0.31
C LEU A 274 -1.42 -18.71 -0.33
N PHE A 275 -1.86 -17.73 0.46
CA PHE A 275 -2.00 -16.35 0.00
C PHE A 275 -0.66 -15.81 -0.51
N MET A 276 0.41 -16.00 0.27
CA MET A 276 1.74 -15.52 -0.10
C MET A 276 2.30 -16.23 -1.35
N GLN A 277 2.12 -17.54 -1.47
CA GLN A 277 2.59 -18.29 -2.64
C GLN A 277 1.79 -17.91 -3.90
N VAL A 278 0.46 -17.79 -3.82
CA VAL A 278 -0.37 -17.36 -4.96
C VAL A 278 0.04 -15.97 -5.43
N TYR A 279 0.35 -15.05 -4.52
CA TYR A 279 0.87 -13.73 -4.91
C TYR A 279 2.21 -13.82 -5.61
N ALA A 280 3.14 -14.63 -5.11
CA ALA A 280 4.45 -14.83 -5.75
C ALA A 280 4.27 -15.36 -7.17
N ASP A 281 3.45 -16.40 -7.33
CA ASP A 281 3.18 -17.04 -8.62
C ASP A 281 2.43 -16.12 -9.58
N VAL A 282 1.47 -15.31 -9.11
CA VAL A 282 0.72 -14.39 -9.97
C VAL A 282 1.60 -13.22 -10.42
N ILE A 283 2.34 -12.60 -9.49
CA ILE A 283 3.18 -11.42 -9.76
C ILE A 283 4.44 -11.81 -10.53
N GLY A 284 4.94 -13.03 -10.35
CA GLY A 284 6.20 -13.49 -10.97
C GLY A 284 7.44 -12.98 -10.23
N MET A 285 7.31 -12.57 -8.96
CA MET A 285 8.40 -12.02 -8.15
C MET A 285 8.42 -12.65 -6.75
N PRO A 286 9.59 -12.71 -6.09
CA PRO A 286 9.68 -13.17 -4.72
C PRO A 286 8.85 -12.29 -3.76
N MET A 287 8.03 -12.94 -2.95
CA MET A 287 7.29 -12.33 -1.85
C MET A 287 8.09 -12.52 -0.55
N LEU A 288 8.66 -11.43 -0.06
CA LEU A 288 9.46 -11.38 1.17
C LEU A 288 8.57 -10.90 2.33
N THR A 289 8.90 -11.25 3.57
CA THR A 289 8.28 -10.62 4.75
C THR A 289 9.25 -9.65 5.41
N ALA A 290 8.74 -8.59 6.02
CA ALA A 290 9.55 -7.74 6.89
C ALA A 290 9.96 -8.51 8.16
N GLY A 291 11.18 -8.26 8.66
CA GLY A 291 11.71 -8.94 9.85
C GLY A 291 11.17 -8.40 11.17
N SER A 292 10.64 -7.17 11.17
CA SER A 292 10.01 -6.57 12.34
C SER A 292 8.49 -6.76 12.31
N PRO A 293 7.85 -7.22 13.40
CA PRO A 293 6.40 -7.25 13.50
C PRO A 293 5.78 -5.86 13.70
N GLN A 294 6.62 -4.83 13.91
CA GLN A 294 6.22 -3.45 14.19
C GLN A 294 6.91 -2.51 13.19
N THR A 295 6.77 -2.77 11.89
CA THR A 295 7.43 -1.96 10.85
C THR A 295 7.11 -0.46 10.93
N PRO A 296 5.89 0.01 11.23
CA PRO A 296 5.64 1.45 11.36
C PRO A 296 6.43 2.09 12.50
N ALA A 297 6.48 1.42 13.66
CA ALA A 297 7.25 1.89 14.81
C ALA A 297 8.76 1.87 14.53
N LEU A 298 9.26 0.83 13.85
CA LEU A 298 10.65 0.77 13.42
C LEU A 298 10.99 1.88 12.42
N GLY A 299 10.10 2.20 11.48
CA GLY A 299 10.28 3.32 10.56
C GLY A 299 10.34 4.68 11.27
N ALA A 300 9.46 4.88 12.26
CA ALA A 300 9.52 6.07 13.12
C ALA A 300 10.83 6.14 13.91
N ALA A 301 11.33 5.01 14.43
CA ALA A 301 12.62 4.94 15.11
C ALA A 301 13.80 5.23 14.18
N ILE A 302 13.73 4.77 12.92
CA ILE A 302 14.71 5.11 11.88
C ILE A 302 14.71 6.62 11.61
N ALA A 303 13.53 7.23 11.47
CA ALA A 303 13.42 8.68 11.31
C ALA A 303 13.98 9.44 12.51
N ALA A 304 13.74 8.95 13.74
CA ALA A 304 14.32 9.53 14.97
C ALA A 304 15.84 9.38 15.04
N ALA A 305 16.38 8.23 14.62
CA ALA A 305 17.83 8.02 14.54
C ALA A 305 18.46 8.95 13.49
N VAL A 306 17.76 9.22 12.38
CA VAL A 306 18.20 10.20 11.38
C VAL A 306 18.13 11.63 11.91
N ALA A 307 17.04 12.00 12.60
CA ALA A 307 16.88 13.32 13.20
C ALA A 307 17.93 13.60 14.31
N ALA A 308 18.43 12.56 14.99
CA ALA A 308 19.51 12.67 15.96
C ALA A 308 20.87 13.01 15.32
N GLY A 309 21.13 12.51 14.12
CA GLY A 309 22.40 12.69 13.40
C GLY A 309 23.55 11.84 13.95
N GLU A 310 24.54 11.58 13.12
CA GLU A 310 25.68 10.71 13.44
C GLU A 310 26.47 11.17 14.67
N ARG A 311 26.62 12.49 14.85
CA ARG A 311 27.34 13.08 15.99
C ARG A 311 26.71 12.74 17.35
N ALA A 312 25.42 12.43 17.39
CA ALA A 312 24.70 12.03 18.59
C ALA A 312 24.49 10.51 18.68
N GLY A 313 25.17 9.72 17.84
CA GLY A 313 25.03 8.26 17.75
C GLY A 313 23.87 7.77 16.87
N GLY A 314 23.26 8.67 16.11
CA GLY A 314 22.25 8.37 15.11
C GLY A 314 22.85 8.11 13.72
N TYR A 315 22.13 8.53 12.69
CA TYR A 315 22.54 8.44 11.29
C TYR A 315 22.28 9.77 10.58
N ASP A 316 22.99 10.06 9.49
CA ASP A 316 22.71 11.27 8.70
C ASP A 316 21.78 10.98 7.51
N ARG A 317 21.53 9.70 7.17
CA ARG A 317 20.72 9.29 6.02
C ARG A 317 19.86 8.07 6.31
N PHE A 318 18.65 8.07 5.73
CA PHE A 318 17.65 7.00 5.89
C PHE A 318 18.14 5.64 5.42
N ASP A 319 18.81 5.57 4.27
CA ASP A 319 19.30 4.31 3.70
C ASP A 319 20.38 3.66 4.57
N ALA A 320 21.30 4.46 5.13
CA ALA A 320 22.31 3.99 6.08
C ALA A 320 21.66 3.44 7.36
N ALA A 321 20.66 4.15 7.90
CA ALA A 321 19.90 3.70 9.06
C ALA A 321 19.11 2.41 8.76
N GLN A 322 18.38 2.36 7.63
CA GLN A 322 17.63 1.17 7.20
C GLN A 322 18.53 -0.05 7.05
N GLN A 323 19.71 0.08 6.44
CA GLN A 323 20.65 -1.02 6.26
C GLN A 323 21.09 -1.65 7.59
N ARG A 324 21.10 -0.88 8.68
CA ARG A 324 21.51 -1.34 10.01
C ARG A 324 20.36 -1.73 10.92
N MET A 325 19.19 -1.11 10.74
CA MET A 325 18.05 -1.24 11.65
C MET A 325 16.94 -2.15 11.12
N THR A 326 16.90 -2.42 9.82
CA THR A 326 15.91 -3.30 9.20
C THR A 326 16.51 -4.66 8.86
N ALA A 327 15.65 -5.67 8.85
CA ALA A 327 15.96 -7.01 8.36
C ALA A 327 14.74 -7.55 7.61
N LEU A 328 14.97 -8.50 6.72
CA LEU A 328 13.90 -9.32 6.16
C LEU A 328 13.58 -10.46 7.13
N GLY A 329 12.33 -10.93 7.09
CA GLY A 329 11.92 -12.13 7.78
C GLY A 329 12.55 -13.37 7.15
N THR A 330 12.43 -14.50 7.86
CA THR A 330 13.00 -15.78 7.42
C THR A 330 12.17 -16.47 6.33
N ARG A 331 10.94 -16.00 6.11
CA ARG A 331 10.00 -16.60 5.17
C ARG A 331 10.07 -15.87 3.84
N THR A 332 10.31 -16.62 2.77
CA THR A 332 10.32 -16.12 1.39
C THR A 332 9.53 -17.11 0.54
N PHE A 333 8.68 -16.58 -0.33
CA PHE A 333 7.92 -17.36 -1.30
C PHE A 333 8.39 -16.96 -2.69
N SER A 334 9.07 -17.89 -3.36
CA SER A 334 9.55 -17.70 -4.73
C SER A 334 8.48 -18.15 -5.71
N PRO A 335 8.32 -17.47 -6.86
CA PRO A 335 7.37 -17.89 -7.89
C PRO A 335 7.71 -19.28 -8.41
N ASP A 336 6.72 -20.16 -8.48
CA ASP A 336 6.79 -21.38 -9.27
C ASP A 336 6.57 -21.02 -10.74
N ALA A 337 7.57 -21.32 -11.59
CA ALA A 337 7.55 -20.96 -13.01
C ALA A 337 6.39 -21.60 -13.79
N ALA A 338 5.98 -22.82 -13.43
CA ALA A 338 4.87 -23.50 -14.09
C ALA A 338 3.53 -22.91 -13.65
N ALA A 339 3.39 -22.56 -12.36
CA ALA A 339 2.20 -21.86 -11.88
C ALA A 339 2.09 -20.45 -12.47
N HIS A 340 3.21 -19.72 -12.55
CA HIS A 340 3.27 -18.38 -13.12
C HIS A 340 2.79 -18.35 -14.58
N ALA A 341 3.22 -19.30 -15.40
CA ALA A 341 2.76 -19.41 -16.79
C ALA A 341 1.23 -19.58 -16.90
N VAL A 342 0.61 -20.36 -16.00
CA VAL A 342 -0.84 -20.51 -15.94
C VAL A 342 -1.52 -19.21 -15.46
N TYR A 343 -0.93 -18.53 -14.48
CA TYR A 343 -1.44 -17.26 -13.99
C TYR A 343 -1.28 -16.12 -14.99
N ASP A 344 -0.31 -16.17 -15.91
CA ASP A 344 -0.22 -15.24 -17.03
C ASP A 344 -1.43 -15.37 -17.97
N GLU A 345 -1.82 -16.61 -18.30
CA GLU A 345 -3.04 -16.87 -19.07
C GLU A 345 -4.30 -16.37 -18.33
N LEU A 346 -4.41 -16.68 -17.03
CA LEU A 346 -5.54 -16.21 -16.20
C LEU A 346 -5.54 -14.69 -16.04
N TYR A 347 -4.38 -14.06 -15.92
CA TYR A 347 -4.27 -12.62 -15.79
C TYR A 347 -4.71 -11.89 -17.06
N ALA A 348 -4.41 -12.44 -18.24
CA ALA A 348 -4.97 -11.91 -19.49
C ALA A 348 -6.51 -11.94 -19.49
N LEU A 349 -7.11 -13.05 -19.03
CA LEU A 349 -8.57 -13.15 -18.87
C LEU A 349 -9.11 -12.20 -17.77
N TYR A 350 -8.36 -12.02 -16.67
CA TYR A 350 -8.69 -11.04 -15.64
C TYR A 350 -8.71 -9.63 -16.23
N ARG A 351 -7.72 -9.26 -17.05
CA ARG A 351 -7.65 -7.97 -17.73
C ARG A 351 -8.84 -7.75 -18.67
N GLU A 352 -9.25 -8.77 -19.43
CA GLU A 352 -10.47 -8.70 -20.26
C GLU A 352 -11.72 -8.35 -19.43
N LEU A 353 -11.93 -9.03 -18.29
CA LEU A 353 -13.05 -8.73 -17.38
C LEU A 353 -12.90 -7.35 -16.73
N HIS A 354 -11.71 -7.06 -16.21
CA HIS A 354 -11.37 -5.81 -15.54
C HIS A 354 -11.67 -4.62 -16.45
N ASP A 355 -11.20 -4.64 -17.70
CA ASP A 355 -11.38 -3.50 -18.60
C ASP A 355 -12.82 -3.39 -19.11
N SER A 356 -13.49 -4.53 -19.35
CA SER A 356 -14.89 -4.55 -19.78
C SER A 356 -15.84 -4.02 -18.70
N PHE A 357 -15.74 -4.50 -17.45
CA PHE A 357 -16.60 -4.06 -16.35
C PHE A 357 -16.13 -2.76 -15.70
N GLY A 358 -14.85 -2.43 -15.79
CA GLY A 358 -14.26 -1.21 -15.26
C GLY A 358 -14.42 0.02 -16.16
N GLY A 359 -15.00 -0.15 -17.35
CA GLY A 359 -15.25 0.95 -18.29
C GLY A 359 -13.99 1.55 -18.92
N VAL A 360 -12.92 0.76 -19.04
CA VAL A 360 -11.64 1.21 -19.61
C VAL A 360 -11.70 1.16 -21.15
N GLY A 361 -12.24 2.22 -21.76
CA GLY A 361 -12.27 2.42 -23.21
C GLY A 361 -13.05 1.33 -23.99
N ALA A 362 -12.92 1.31 -25.32
CA ALA A 362 -13.59 0.35 -26.22
C ALA A 362 -13.04 -1.10 -26.10
N ALA A 363 -12.72 -1.55 -24.89
CA ALA A 363 -12.24 -2.90 -24.61
C ALA A 363 -13.30 -3.93 -25.02
N GLN A 364 -13.06 -4.60 -26.14
CA GLN A 364 -13.82 -5.76 -26.59
C GLN A 364 -13.09 -7.02 -26.13
N GLY A 365 -13.20 -7.35 -24.85
CA GLY A 365 -12.84 -8.69 -24.39
C GLY A 365 -13.73 -9.74 -25.08
N ASP A 366 -13.20 -10.92 -25.38
CA ASP A 366 -14.01 -12.02 -25.92
C ASP A 366 -14.74 -12.74 -24.77
N LEU A 367 -15.68 -12.00 -24.17
CA LEU A 367 -16.52 -12.47 -23.08
C LEU A 367 -17.30 -13.76 -23.44
N PRO A 368 -17.82 -13.94 -24.68
CA PRO A 368 -18.49 -15.17 -25.08
C PRO A 368 -17.63 -16.45 -25.02
N SER A 369 -16.31 -16.34 -25.17
CA SER A 369 -15.40 -17.49 -25.04
C SER A 369 -14.77 -17.63 -23.66
N LEU A 370 -14.83 -16.61 -22.81
CA LEU A 370 -14.13 -16.55 -21.52
C LEU A 370 -14.37 -17.78 -20.65
N MET A 371 -15.63 -18.19 -20.46
CA MET A 371 -15.95 -19.38 -19.65
C MET A 371 -15.38 -20.68 -20.25
N LYS A 372 -15.34 -20.80 -21.58
CA LYS A 372 -14.77 -21.99 -22.26
C LYS A 372 -13.25 -22.03 -22.09
N ARG A 373 -12.59 -20.87 -22.16
CA ARG A 373 -11.15 -20.74 -21.91
C ARG A 373 -10.78 -21.09 -20.45
N LEU A 374 -11.62 -20.70 -19.49
CA LEU A 374 -11.46 -21.13 -18.09
C LEU A 374 -11.60 -22.65 -17.91
N LEU A 375 -12.56 -23.29 -18.58
CA LEU A 375 -12.69 -24.75 -18.56
C LEU A 375 -11.47 -25.45 -19.21
N GLN A 376 -10.95 -24.92 -20.31
CA GLN A 376 -9.73 -25.44 -20.95
C GLN A 376 -8.49 -25.31 -20.04
N LEU A 377 -8.39 -24.24 -19.25
CA LEU A 377 -7.34 -24.11 -18.23
C LEU A 377 -7.50 -25.18 -17.13
N ARG A 378 -8.74 -25.38 -16.65
CA ARG A 378 -9.05 -26.42 -15.67
C ARG A 378 -8.72 -27.82 -16.16
N GLU A 379 -9.03 -28.15 -17.42
CA GLU A 379 -8.74 -29.46 -18.03
C GLU A 379 -7.23 -29.71 -18.21
N ARG A 380 -6.45 -28.65 -18.42
CA ARG A 380 -4.98 -28.72 -18.49
C ARG A 380 -4.32 -28.78 -17.13
N ALA A 381 -4.99 -28.32 -16.06
CA ALA A 381 -4.43 -28.30 -14.73
C ALA A 381 -4.16 -29.74 -14.26
N PRO A 382 -2.90 -30.11 -13.96
CA PRO A 382 -2.59 -31.47 -13.57
C PRO A 382 -3.30 -31.83 -12.26
N SER A 383 -3.76 -33.08 -12.16
CA SER A 383 -4.47 -33.63 -10.99
C SER A 383 -3.69 -33.51 -9.69
#